data_AF-A0A7C3RAL4-F1
#
_entry.id   AF-A0A7C3RAL4-F1
#
_cell.length_a   1.000
_cell.length_b   1.000
_cell.length_c   1.000
_cell.angle_alpha   90.00
_cell.angle_beta   90.00
_cell.angle_gamma   90.00
#
_symmetry.space_group_name_H-M   'P 1'
#
loop_
_entity.id
_entity.type
_entity.pdbx_description
1 polymer ?
#
loop_
_entity_poly.entity_id
_entity_poly.type
_entity_poly.pdbx_seq_one_letter_code
_entity_poly.pdbx_strand_id
1 'polypeptide(L)'
;MAKIIWSKIDEAPALATYSLLPIVNAFTKEAGIDVVESDISLAGRVLASQGLAEDELSKLGEVVLQEDGNIIKLPNISASVGQLKDCIAELQSQGFDIPNYPEDPQNDAEKEIQAKYAVCLGSAVNPVLREGNSDRRAAKAVKKFAQNNPHRLKAVDENSKAAVAHMGGNGDFFANEKSVTSSADQKVTIALNG
;
A
#
# COMPACT_ATOMS: atom_id res chain seq x y z
N MET A 1 10.53 -25.49 7.16
CA MET A 1 9.52 -25.69 6.10
C MET A 1 9.41 -24.36 5.37
N ALA A 2 9.48 -24.34 4.05
CA ALA A 2 9.44 -23.06 3.32
C ALA A 2 8.04 -22.45 3.45
N LYS A 3 7.98 -21.15 3.76
CA LYS A 3 6.74 -20.43 4.03
C LYS A 3 6.55 -19.33 3.01
N ILE A 4 5.36 -19.20 2.46
CA ILE A 4 4.94 -18.07 1.63
C ILE A 4 3.87 -17.31 2.41
N ILE A 5 4.02 -15.99 2.50
CA ILE A 5 2.99 -15.13 3.08
C ILE A 5 2.13 -14.56 1.96
N TRP A 6 0.83 -14.80 2.04
CA TRP A 6 -0.19 -14.25 1.14
C TRP A 6 -0.86 -13.05 1.82
N SER A 7 -0.76 -11.86 1.23
CA SER A 7 -1.41 -10.71 1.84
C SER A 7 -2.94 -10.82 1.75
N LYS A 8 -3.63 -10.82 2.89
CA LYS A 8 -5.08 -10.60 2.97
C LYS A 8 -5.31 -9.08 2.94
N ILE A 9 -6.14 -8.64 2.00
CA ILE A 9 -6.26 -7.23 1.58
C ILE A 9 -7.75 -6.86 1.40
N ASP A 10 -8.04 -5.87 0.56
CA ASP A 10 -9.34 -5.22 0.44
C ASP A 10 -10.09 -5.56 -0.88
N GLU A 11 -11.40 -5.30 -0.89
CA GLU A 11 -12.24 -5.22 -2.09
C GLU A 11 -12.15 -6.44 -3.04
N ALA A 12 -12.00 -6.20 -4.35
CA ALA A 12 -12.03 -7.24 -5.37
C ALA A 12 -10.91 -8.30 -5.21
N PRO A 13 -9.62 -7.94 -4.99
CA PRO A 13 -8.60 -8.96 -4.80
C PRO A 13 -8.76 -9.72 -3.47
N ALA A 14 -9.48 -9.19 -2.47
CA ALA A 14 -9.83 -9.94 -1.26
C ALA A 14 -10.81 -11.06 -1.61
N LEU A 15 -11.88 -10.73 -2.33
CA LEU A 15 -12.86 -11.71 -2.82
C LEU A 15 -12.20 -12.78 -3.69
N ALA A 16 -11.28 -12.40 -4.57
CA ALA A 16 -10.52 -13.34 -5.38
C ALA A 16 -9.66 -14.29 -4.53
N THR A 17 -9.08 -13.79 -3.44
CA THR A 17 -8.27 -14.58 -2.49
C THR A 17 -9.09 -15.71 -1.85
N TYR A 18 -10.33 -15.44 -1.44
CA TYR A 18 -11.22 -16.48 -0.88
C TYR A 18 -11.44 -17.67 -1.82
N SER A 19 -11.38 -17.45 -3.14
CA SER A 19 -11.50 -18.51 -4.14
C SER A 19 -10.16 -19.16 -4.48
N LEU A 20 -9.12 -18.36 -4.71
CA LEU A 20 -7.85 -18.83 -5.26
C LEU A 20 -6.91 -19.43 -4.20
N LEU A 21 -6.87 -18.85 -2.99
CA LEU A 21 -5.92 -19.27 -1.96
C LEU A 21 -6.09 -20.73 -1.51
N PRO A 22 -7.31 -21.28 -1.32
CA PRO A 22 -7.48 -22.70 -1.04
C PRO A 22 -6.90 -23.61 -2.13
N ILE A 23 -7.02 -23.20 -3.40
CA ILE A 23 -6.44 -23.92 -4.54
C ILE A 23 -4.90 -23.86 -4.46
N VAL A 24 -4.32 -22.67 -4.27
CA VAL A 24 -2.87 -22.51 -4.12
C VAL A 24 -2.34 -23.41 -3.01
N ASN A 25 -2.96 -23.37 -1.83
CA ASN A 25 -2.59 -24.20 -0.68
C ASN A 25 -2.62 -25.71 -0.99
N ALA A 26 -3.65 -26.18 -1.70
CA ALA A 26 -3.76 -27.60 -2.06
C ALA A 26 -2.58 -28.06 -2.95
N PHE A 27 -2.14 -27.20 -3.89
CA PHE A 27 -1.02 -27.52 -4.78
C PHE A 27 0.35 -27.39 -4.08
N THR A 28 0.54 -26.37 -3.25
CA THR A 28 1.84 -26.13 -2.59
C THR A 28 2.13 -27.13 -1.47
N LYS A 29 1.10 -27.74 -0.88
CA LYS A 29 1.25 -28.77 0.16
C LYS A 29 2.05 -29.98 -0.31
N GLU A 30 1.88 -30.41 -1.56
CA GLU A 30 2.65 -31.52 -2.15
C GLU A 30 4.15 -31.21 -2.25
N ALA A 31 4.52 -29.94 -2.28
CA ALA A 31 5.91 -29.48 -2.25
C ALA A 31 6.43 -29.17 -0.83
N GLY A 32 5.62 -29.40 0.22
CA GLY A 32 5.96 -29.07 1.59
C GLY A 32 6.12 -27.56 1.85
N ILE A 33 5.32 -26.74 1.14
CA ILE A 33 5.30 -25.28 1.28
C ILE A 33 3.98 -24.85 1.93
N ASP A 34 4.09 -24.13 3.05
CA ASP A 34 2.95 -23.53 3.73
C ASP A 34 2.67 -22.14 3.18
N VAL A 35 1.42 -21.87 2.78
CA VAL A 35 0.98 -20.53 2.38
C VAL A 35 0.03 -20.00 3.43
N VAL A 36 0.47 -18.98 4.18
CA VAL A 36 -0.32 -18.39 5.27
C VAL A 36 -0.74 -16.97 4.94
N GLU A 37 -1.89 -16.57 5.47
CA GLU A 37 -2.35 -15.19 5.32
C GLU A 37 -1.68 -14.26 6.35
N SER A 38 -1.50 -13.00 5.94
CA SER A 38 -1.19 -11.88 6.83
C SER A 38 -2.08 -10.71 6.46
N ASP A 39 -2.88 -10.23 7.41
CA ASP A 39 -3.96 -9.26 7.18
C ASP A 39 -3.46 -7.83 7.22
N ILE A 40 -3.32 -7.23 6.03
CA ILE A 40 -2.93 -5.84 5.84
C ILE A 40 -4.07 -5.02 5.21
N SER A 41 -5.31 -5.51 5.30
CA SER A 41 -6.51 -4.75 4.92
C SER A 41 -6.60 -3.43 5.68
N LEU A 42 -7.38 -2.48 5.17
CA LEU A 42 -7.66 -1.23 5.89
C LEU A 42 -8.29 -1.51 7.26
N ALA A 43 -9.27 -2.42 7.32
CA ALA A 43 -9.91 -2.80 8.58
C ALA A 43 -8.90 -3.42 9.57
N GLY A 44 -8.05 -4.35 9.11
CA GLY A 44 -7.00 -4.95 9.94
C GLY A 44 -6.04 -3.91 10.52
N ARG A 45 -5.58 -2.97 9.69
CA ARG A 45 -4.69 -1.88 10.13
C ARG A 45 -5.38 -0.89 11.08
N VAL A 46 -6.66 -0.59 10.86
CA VAL A 46 -7.46 0.25 11.77
C VAL A 46 -7.55 -0.42 13.14
N LEU A 47 -7.89 -1.70 13.21
CA LEU A 47 -7.97 -2.45 14.47
C LEU A 47 -6.60 -2.57 15.15
N ALA A 48 -5.53 -2.83 14.40
CA ALA A 48 -4.17 -2.87 14.92
C ALA A 48 -3.74 -1.53 15.53
N SER A 49 -4.08 -0.40 14.88
CA SER A 49 -3.78 0.95 15.40
C SER A 49 -4.45 1.25 16.75
N GLN A 50 -5.54 0.54 17.06
CA GLN A 50 -6.28 0.63 18.31
C GLN A 50 -5.93 -0.51 19.30
N GLY A 51 -4.97 -1.38 18.96
CA GLY A 51 -4.56 -2.50 19.80
C GLY A 51 -5.59 -3.64 19.88
N LEU A 52 -6.53 -3.70 18.94
CA LEU A 52 -7.61 -4.69 18.87
C LEU A 52 -7.28 -5.87 17.93
N ALA A 53 -6.19 -5.75 17.17
CA ALA A 53 -5.65 -6.80 16.32
C ALA A 53 -4.11 -6.74 16.35
N GLU A 54 -3.47 -7.81 15.87
CA GLU A 54 -2.01 -7.82 15.71
C GLU A 54 -1.59 -6.89 14.57
N ASP A 55 -0.48 -6.18 14.73
CA ASP A 55 0.09 -5.34 13.67
C ASP A 55 0.86 -6.20 12.67
N GLU A 56 0.10 -6.84 11.79
CA GLU A 56 0.63 -7.67 10.71
C GLU A 56 1.51 -6.88 9.75
N LEU A 57 1.25 -5.59 9.51
CA LEU A 57 2.08 -4.78 8.62
C LEU A 57 3.49 -4.59 9.20
N SER A 58 3.62 -4.29 10.49
CA SER A 58 4.92 -4.23 11.15
C SER A 58 5.65 -5.56 11.11
N LYS A 59 4.96 -6.68 11.35
CA LYS A 59 5.57 -8.02 11.24
C LYS A 59 6.08 -8.30 9.82
N LEU A 60 5.34 -7.92 8.78
CA LEU A 60 5.81 -8.05 7.41
C LEU A 60 7.02 -7.16 7.11
N GLY A 61 7.12 -5.99 7.76
CA GLY A 61 8.31 -5.13 7.72
C GLY A 61 9.57 -5.83 8.25
N GLU A 62 9.43 -6.73 9.23
CA GLU A 62 10.54 -7.57 9.67
C GLU A 62 10.84 -8.70 8.67
N VAL A 63 9.81 -9.31 8.07
CA VAL A 63 9.96 -10.40 7.10
C VAL A 63 10.71 -9.97 5.85
N VAL A 64 10.48 -8.75 5.34
CA VAL A 64 11.17 -8.28 4.13
C VAL A 64 12.67 -8.07 4.31
N LEU A 65 13.15 -8.03 5.56
CA LEU A 65 14.57 -7.95 5.90
C LEU A 65 15.22 -9.33 6.09
N GLN A 66 14.44 -10.41 6.07
CA GLN A 66 14.93 -11.78 6.21
C GLN A 66 15.38 -12.33 4.85
N GLU A 67 16.49 -13.09 4.84
CA GLU A 67 17.01 -13.71 3.60
C GLU A 67 16.01 -14.66 2.93
N ASP A 68 15.18 -15.34 3.74
CA ASP A 68 14.14 -16.28 3.30
C ASP A 68 12.74 -15.66 3.29
N GLY A 69 12.62 -14.34 3.46
CA GLY A 69 11.37 -13.60 3.40
C GLY A 69 10.67 -13.78 2.04
N ASN A 70 9.47 -14.36 2.05
CA ASN A 70 8.71 -14.64 0.82
C ASN A 70 7.27 -14.17 0.95
N ILE A 71 6.94 -13.07 0.26
CA ILE A 71 5.64 -12.41 0.33
C ILE A 71 5.03 -12.30 -1.07
N ILE A 72 3.82 -12.82 -1.23
CA ILE A 72 2.93 -12.52 -2.36
C ILE A 72 2.02 -11.36 -1.95
N LYS A 73 2.35 -10.17 -2.46
CA LYS A 73 1.62 -8.93 -2.19
C LYS A 73 0.57 -8.64 -3.27
N LEU A 74 -0.70 -8.67 -2.88
CA LEU A 74 -1.85 -8.32 -3.71
C LEU A 74 -2.17 -6.82 -3.60
N PRO A 75 -2.88 -6.20 -4.55
CA PRO A 75 -3.32 -4.80 -4.43
C PRO A 75 -4.15 -4.56 -3.16
N ASN A 76 -3.93 -3.44 -2.48
CA ASN A 76 -4.64 -3.03 -1.26
C ASN A 76 -5.05 -1.56 -1.35
N ILE A 77 -5.94 -1.12 -0.46
CA ILE A 77 -6.37 0.27 -0.37
C ILE A 77 -5.24 1.14 0.22
N SER A 78 -4.87 2.18 -0.53
CA SER A 78 -4.19 3.37 0.02
C SER A 78 -5.25 4.37 0.40
N ALA A 79 -5.67 4.37 1.68
CA ALA A 79 -6.93 4.99 2.07
C ALA A 79 -6.91 6.52 1.95
N SER A 80 -7.93 7.06 1.29
CA SER A 80 -8.33 8.45 1.49
C SER A 80 -8.96 8.65 2.87
N VAL A 81 -9.09 9.90 3.32
CA VAL A 81 -9.79 10.24 4.57
C VAL A 81 -11.23 9.71 4.56
N GLY A 82 -11.95 9.85 3.44
CA GLY A 82 -13.32 9.33 3.30
C GLY A 82 -13.39 7.82 3.53
N GLN A 83 -12.52 7.05 2.85
CA GLN A 83 -12.47 5.59 3.01
C GLN A 83 -12.10 5.15 4.43
N LEU A 84 -11.21 5.89 5.11
CA LEU A 84 -10.90 5.62 6.51
C LEU A 84 -12.15 5.81 7.40
N LYS A 85 -12.88 6.92 7.23
CA LYS A 85 -14.10 7.20 8.00
C LYS A 85 -15.18 6.16 7.76
N ASP A 86 -15.37 5.74 6.50
CA ASP A 86 -16.32 4.69 6.14
C ASP A 86 -15.94 3.34 6.80
N CYS A 87 -14.65 2.98 6.76
CA CYS A 87 -14.16 1.77 7.43
C CYS A 87 -14.35 1.83 8.96
N ILE A 88 -14.08 2.97 9.59
CA ILE A 88 -14.29 3.16 11.03
C ILE A 88 -15.78 3.01 11.37
N ALA A 89 -16.67 3.65 10.60
CA ALA A 89 -18.11 3.56 10.80
C ALA A 89 -18.63 2.11 10.62
N GLU A 90 -18.12 1.39 9.63
CA GLU A 90 -18.44 -0.03 9.43
C GLU A 90 -18.00 -0.88 10.63
N LEU A 91 -16.76 -0.72 11.10
CA LEU A 91 -16.25 -1.44 12.27
C LEU A 91 -17.04 -1.11 13.55
N GLN A 92 -17.38 0.17 13.76
CA GLN A 92 -18.24 0.59 14.87
C GLN A 92 -19.62 -0.09 14.80
N SER A 93 -20.21 -0.21 13.60
CA SER A 93 -21.49 -0.92 13.40
C SER A 93 -21.40 -2.42 13.72
N GLN A 94 -20.20 -3.00 13.64
CA GLN A 94 -19.90 -4.38 14.01
C GLN A 94 -19.58 -4.55 15.51
N GLY A 95 -19.59 -3.47 16.29
CA GLY A 95 -19.42 -3.48 17.75
C GLY A 95 -18.01 -3.16 18.24
N PHE A 96 -17.10 -2.70 17.38
CA PHE A 96 -15.78 -2.23 17.81
C PHE A 96 -15.86 -0.83 18.42
N ASP A 97 -15.43 -0.69 19.68
CA ASP A 97 -15.33 0.59 20.37
C ASP A 97 -14.02 1.32 19.98
N ILE A 98 -14.04 1.92 18.79
CA ILE A 98 -12.90 2.69 18.24
C ILE A 98 -13.29 4.14 17.98
N PRO A 99 -12.39 5.11 18.23
CA PRO A 99 -12.71 6.53 18.07
C PRO A 99 -12.87 6.91 16.60
N ASN A 100 -13.71 7.92 16.35
CA ASN A 100 -13.81 8.57 15.04
C ASN A 100 -12.49 9.29 14.69
N TYR A 101 -12.18 9.37 13.38
CA TYR A 101 -11.03 10.13 12.90
C TYR A 101 -11.29 11.66 12.97
N PRO A 102 -10.49 12.44 13.73
CA PRO A 102 -10.61 13.89 13.76
C PRO A 102 -9.83 14.51 12.60
N GLU A 103 -10.54 15.09 11.63
CA GLU A 103 -9.91 15.75 10.48
C GLU A 103 -9.19 17.05 10.87
N ASP A 104 -9.77 17.81 11.80
CA ASP A 104 -9.22 19.06 12.32
C ASP A 104 -9.13 19.00 13.86
N PRO A 105 -8.05 18.39 14.41
CA PRO A 105 -7.95 18.09 15.84
C PRO A 105 -7.75 19.37 16.66
N GLN A 106 -8.66 19.61 17.62
CA GLN A 106 -8.70 20.83 18.43
C GLN A 106 -7.96 20.70 19.77
N ASN A 107 -7.60 19.47 20.16
CA ASN A 107 -6.97 19.19 21.45
C ASN A 107 -5.97 18.02 21.32
N ASP A 108 -5.18 17.81 22.37
CA ASP A 108 -4.10 16.83 22.33
C ASP A 108 -4.61 15.38 22.25
N ALA A 109 -5.77 15.07 22.85
CA ALA A 109 -6.39 13.76 22.71
C ALA A 109 -6.81 13.47 21.26
N GLU A 110 -7.38 14.45 20.56
CA GLU A 110 -7.72 14.33 19.14
C GLU A 110 -6.47 14.20 18.25
N LYS A 111 -5.39 14.93 18.56
CA LYS A 111 -4.12 14.78 17.85
C LYS A 111 -3.53 13.38 18.04
N GLU A 112 -3.61 12.82 19.24
CA GLU A 112 -3.19 11.44 19.52
C GLU A 112 -4.02 10.42 18.73
N ILE A 113 -5.34 10.60 18.66
CA ILE A 113 -6.22 9.75 17.83
C ILE A 113 -5.85 9.87 16.35
N GLN A 114 -5.66 11.10 15.85
CA GLN A 114 -5.27 11.34 14.47
C GLN A 114 -3.93 10.66 14.14
N ALA A 115 -2.95 10.79 15.03
CA ALA A 115 -1.63 10.19 14.88
C ALA A 115 -1.70 8.66 14.85
N LYS A 116 -2.53 8.02 15.69
CA LYS A 116 -2.75 6.56 15.65
C LYS A 116 -3.28 6.10 14.30
N TYR A 117 -4.19 6.85 13.68
CA TYR A 117 -4.71 6.50 12.36
C TYR A 117 -3.81 6.91 11.18
N ALA A 118 -2.69 7.60 11.42
CA ALA A 118 -1.76 8.00 10.35
C ALA A 118 -1.21 6.79 9.57
N VAL A 119 -1.01 5.64 10.25
CA VAL A 119 -0.58 4.37 9.61
C VAL A 119 -1.68 3.72 8.75
N CYS A 120 -2.90 4.25 8.80
CA CYS A 120 -4.03 3.77 8.01
C CYS A 120 -4.18 4.54 6.69
N LEU A 121 -3.71 5.79 6.63
CA LEU A 121 -3.92 6.72 5.51
C LEU A 121 -2.86 6.60 4.42
N GLY A 122 -3.28 6.88 3.19
CA GLY A 122 -2.41 6.94 2.02
C GLY A 122 -1.68 5.62 1.77
N SER A 123 -0.49 5.71 1.15
CA SER A 123 0.32 4.54 0.83
C SER A 123 1.13 4.07 2.04
N ALA A 124 0.47 3.60 3.10
CA ALA A 124 1.12 3.12 4.32
C ALA A 124 1.85 1.78 4.13
N VAL A 125 1.32 0.88 3.30
CA VAL A 125 1.85 -0.48 3.15
C VAL A 125 3.13 -0.55 2.31
N ASN A 126 3.17 0.11 1.15
CA ASN A 126 4.30 -0.04 0.21
C ASN A 126 5.65 0.43 0.79
N PRO A 127 5.75 1.53 1.55
CA PRO A 127 7.00 1.96 2.17
C PRO A 127 7.56 0.92 3.14
N VAL A 128 6.70 0.14 3.81
CA VAL A 128 7.13 -0.93 4.73
C VAL A 128 7.62 -2.16 3.96
N LEU A 129 6.95 -2.52 2.86
CA LEU A 129 7.23 -3.79 2.17
C LEU A 129 8.29 -3.70 1.07
N ARG A 130 8.70 -2.50 0.65
CA ARG A 130 9.60 -2.30 -0.50
C ARG A 130 11.04 -2.02 -0.07
N GLU A 131 11.61 -2.96 0.67
CA GLU A 131 13.03 -2.97 1.05
C GLU A 131 13.92 -3.48 -0.11
N GLY A 132 13.72 -2.91 -1.30
CA GLY A 132 14.40 -3.31 -2.52
C GLY A 132 13.95 -2.51 -3.74
N ASN A 133 14.63 -2.74 -4.87
CA ASN A 133 14.31 -2.11 -6.15
C ASN A 133 13.21 -2.87 -6.91
N SER A 134 12.66 -2.27 -7.96
CA SER A 134 11.56 -2.84 -8.75
C SER A 134 12.05 -3.49 -10.05
N ASP A 135 11.81 -4.81 -10.24
CA ASP A 135 11.76 -5.45 -11.57
C ASP A 135 10.30 -5.54 -12.05
N ARG A 136 9.91 -4.69 -13.01
CA ARG A 136 8.55 -4.66 -13.56
C ARG A 136 8.56 -4.84 -15.07
N ARG A 137 7.91 -5.91 -15.56
CA ARG A 137 7.83 -6.25 -16.98
C ARG A 137 6.56 -7.04 -17.31
N ALA A 138 6.06 -6.90 -18.53
CA ALA A 138 4.97 -7.73 -19.01
C ALA A 138 5.46 -9.18 -19.23
N ALA A 139 4.71 -10.17 -18.72
CA ALA A 139 5.04 -11.57 -18.93
C ALA A 139 4.95 -11.95 -20.43
N LYS A 140 5.85 -12.82 -20.91
CA LYS A 140 5.91 -13.24 -22.32
C LYS A 140 4.58 -13.83 -22.81
N ALA A 141 3.92 -14.65 -21.98
CA ALA A 141 2.61 -15.21 -22.30
C ALA A 141 1.54 -14.13 -22.49
N VAL A 142 1.49 -13.12 -21.60
CA VAL A 142 0.57 -11.99 -21.70
C VAL A 142 0.84 -11.17 -22.97
N LYS A 143 2.11 -10.91 -23.30
CA LYS A 143 2.45 -10.18 -24.54
C LYS A 143 2.02 -10.94 -25.80
N LYS A 144 2.26 -12.25 -25.85
CA LYS A 144 1.83 -13.10 -26.98
C LYS A 144 0.31 -13.15 -27.09
N PHE A 145 -0.40 -13.26 -25.97
CA PHE A 145 -1.86 -13.20 -25.95
C PHE A 145 -2.38 -11.87 -26.51
N ALA A 146 -1.79 -10.73 -26.09
CA ALA A 146 -2.19 -9.41 -26.58
C ALA A 146 -1.88 -9.18 -28.07
N GLN A 147 -0.85 -9.82 -28.63
CA GLN A 147 -0.57 -9.79 -30.07
C GLN A 147 -1.63 -10.56 -30.87
N ASN A 148 -2.07 -11.70 -30.34
CA ASN A 148 -3.10 -12.53 -30.98
C ASN A 148 -4.52 -11.98 -30.77
N ASN A 149 -4.72 -11.19 -29.70
CA ASN A 149 -6.00 -10.60 -29.32
C ASN A 149 -5.79 -9.11 -29.04
N PRO A 150 -5.54 -8.30 -30.09
CA PRO A 150 -5.27 -6.88 -29.92
C PRO A 150 -6.50 -6.19 -29.29
N HIS A 151 -6.27 -5.51 -28.18
CA HIS A 151 -7.30 -4.68 -27.57
C HIS A 151 -7.55 -3.45 -28.45
N ARG A 152 -8.77 -2.90 -28.36
CA ARG A 152 -9.17 -1.77 -29.20
C ARG A 152 -8.36 -0.51 -28.82
N LEU A 153 -7.61 0.02 -29.78
CA LEU A 153 -6.99 1.32 -29.68
C LEU A 153 -7.84 2.35 -30.43
N LYS A 154 -8.03 3.52 -29.82
CA LYS A 154 -8.66 4.65 -30.49
C LYS A 154 -7.61 5.34 -31.37
N ALA A 155 -7.97 5.65 -32.61
CA ALA A 155 -7.11 6.46 -33.47
C ALA A 155 -6.90 7.85 -32.83
N VAL A 156 -5.66 8.34 -32.87
CA VAL A 156 -5.35 9.71 -32.47
C VAL A 156 -5.74 10.64 -33.62
N ASP A 157 -6.55 11.66 -33.33
CA ASP A 157 -6.99 12.66 -34.31
C ASP A 157 -5.81 13.55 -34.73
N GLU A 158 -5.63 13.78 -36.03
CA GLU A 158 -4.60 14.67 -36.57
C GLU A 158 -4.75 16.11 -36.06
N ASN A 159 -5.98 16.52 -35.70
CA ASN A 159 -6.30 17.82 -35.13
C ASN A 159 -6.42 17.79 -33.60
N SER A 160 -5.85 16.77 -32.93
CA SER A 160 -5.86 16.69 -31.46
C SER A 160 -5.22 17.92 -30.83
N LYS A 161 -5.99 18.64 -30.02
CA LYS A 161 -5.51 19.78 -29.22
C LYS A 161 -5.05 19.38 -27.81
N ALA A 162 -5.04 18.08 -27.50
CA ALA A 162 -4.58 17.61 -26.20
C ALA A 162 -3.10 17.93 -26.01
N ALA A 163 -2.78 18.63 -24.93
CA ALA A 163 -1.42 19.00 -24.57
C ALA A 163 -1.23 18.85 -23.06
N VAL A 164 0.01 18.60 -22.63
CA VAL A 164 0.38 18.67 -21.22
C VAL A 164 0.72 20.12 -20.90
N ALA A 165 0.01 20.72 -19.95
CA ALA A 165 0.37 22.00 -19.36
C ALA A 165 1.07 21.74 -18.02
N HIS A 166 2.28 22.28 -17.86
CA HIS A 166 3.04 22.26 -16.62
C HIS A 166 3.54 23.68 -16.31
N MET A 167 4.06 23.92 -15.11
CA MET A 167 4.66 25.21 -14.77
C MET A 167 5.87 25.47 -15.68
N GLY A 168 5.89 26.61 -16.36
CA GLY A 168 6.90 26.98 -17.36
C GLY A 168 8.04 27.87 -16.84
N GLY A 169 8.14 28.07 -15.52
CA GLY A 169 9.10 28.96 -14.88
C GLY A 169 9.42 28.52 -13.45
N ASN A 170 9.87 29.45 -12.61
CA ASN A 170 10.17 29.17 -11.20
C ASN A 170 8.88 28.95 -10.39
N GLY A 171 8.93 28.03 -9.42
CA GLY A 171 7.86 27.88 -8.43
C GLY A 171 7.38 26.45 -8.19
N ASP A 172 7.81 25.47 -8.98
CA ASP A 172 7.57 24.06 -8.69
C ASP A 172 8.79 23.39 -8.03
N PHE A 173 8.66 22.10 -7.71
CA PHE A 173 9.76 21.32 -7.15
C PHE A 173 10.93 21.19 -8.13
N PHE A 174 10.67 21.02 -9.43
CA PHE A 174 11.71 20.82 -10.44
C PHE A 174 12.63 22.05 -10.53
N ALA A 175 12.06 23.25 -10.61
CA ALA A 175 12.83 24.49 -10.74
C ALA A 175 13.58 24.87 -9.44
N ASN A 176 13.11 24.41 -8.27
CA ASN A 176 13.68 24.78 -6.97
C ASN A 176 14.50 23.67 -6.30
N GLU A 177 14.67 22.52 -6.94
CA GLU A 177 15.41 21.39 -6.36
C GLU A 177 16.86 21.77 -6.06
N LYS A 178 17.30 21.45 -4.84
CA LYS A 178 18.71 21.47 -4.45
C LYS A 178 19.03 20.11 -3.84
N SER A 179 20.15 19.54 -4.26
CA SER A 179 20.57 18.21 -3.81
C SER A 179 22.04 18.23 -3.38
N VAL A 180 22.35 17.44 -2.36
CA VAL A 180 23.71 17.20 -1.85
C VAL A 180 23.87 15.70 -1.56
N THR A 181 25.07 15.17 -1.77
CA THR A 181 25.42 13.80 -1.37
C THR A 181 26.20 13.86 -0.07
N SER A 182 25.74 13.16 0.98
CA SER A 182 26.46 13.12 2.26
C SER A 182 27.71 12.23 2.15
N SER A 183 28.83 12.67 2.70
CA SER A 183 30.09 11.90 2.75
C SER A 183 30.24 11.04 4.02
N ALA A 184 29.38 11.23 5.01
CA ALA A 184 29.35 10.48 6.27
C ALA A 184 27.94 10.52 6.90
N ASP A 185 27.72 9.69 7.92
CA ASP A 185 26.49 9.72 8.71
C ASP A 185 26.36 11.04 9.47
N GLN A 186 25.20 11.69 9.39
CA GLN A 186 24.95 12.98 10.01
C GLN A 186 23.50 13.10 10.49
N LYS A 187 23.28 13.93 11.51
CA LYS A 187 21.94 14.37 11.92
C LYS A 187 21.71 15.77 11.36
N VAL A 188 20.57 15.97 10.70
CA VAL A 188 20.19 17.25 10.10
C VAL A 188 18.96 17.81 10.79
N THR A 189 18.82 19.13 10.77
CA THR A 189 17.65 19.85 11.27
C THR A 189 17.06 20.69 10.14
N ILE A 190 15.77 20.49 9.87
CA ILE A 190 15.01 21.36 8.96
C ILE A 190 14.32 22.40 9.85
N ALA A 191 14.79 23.65 9.77
CA ALA A 191 14.22 24.78 10.52
C ALA A 191 13.66 25.82 9.54
N LEU A 192 12.46 26.30 9.84
CA LEU A 192 11.90 27.47 9.17
C LEU A 192 12.29 28.70 9.99
N ASN A 193 13.25 29.47 9.48
CA ASN A 193 13.65 30.74 10.09
C ASN A 193 12.75 31.84 9.52
N GLY A 194 11.88 32.38 10.37
CA GLY A 194 11.09 33.59 10.12
C GLY A 194 11.85 34.85 10.50
#